data_AF-A0A1M7INC2-F1
#
_entry.id   AF-A0A1M7INC2-F1
#
_cell.length_a   1.000
_cell.length_b   1.000
_cell.length_c   1.000
_cell.angle_alpha   90.00
_cell.angle_beta   90.00
_cell.angle_gamma   90.00
#
_symmetry.space_group_name_H-M   'P 1'
#
loop_
_entity.id
_entity.type
_entity.pdbx_description
1 polymer ?
#
loop_
_entity_poly.entity_id
_entity_poly.type
_entity_poly.pdbx_seq_one_letter_code
_entity_poly.pdbx_strand_id
1 'polypeptide(L)'
;MKKISFIIMAMFALVLTACQDKDIDREAMKLSAPDASQITGQLSGDDYIWSWPAQNAQMRVAIYRNGTISNTETVSGNTFTHKNVPTNVAFEYVFKLTDGSNVSAGVVKNYTREGASSISGVQMSQLDKDGGYDALVTWNKATDATSIILTATNGVRTITETLAGTDTQYLIKDVETGDTWEVKLVAQNEKGTSLSTTSSLRIGKTAIGFLSIYATPDELVEKGDDDEASAWLWLHETYPTAQFVPFASITSADVIEPFRVLFWLRDLEGVSESDVWNIPTDVQAATPIIKEWYKNGGSMLLWSHATVYAGHLGRINLDEMKGNDHAFGFGEGGINNDVWKMAVELNPDHKFKKDHSSHPIYKGLEVETTPDTKLIAFKGPGWTEDHNCLYFNLPSLWTGIGNQEEACYTQCTQTYGVYPLGTWDSQIWWVSQMNVWEAQQGNTEFKGTLLCIGNGGCEFSMKNADGTPDKSAHPKNNIYQDNVLTLAKNSLEYLKTR
;
A
#
# COMPACT_ATOMS: atom_id res chain seq x y z
N MET A 1 -27.32 -24.87 -76.79
CA MET A 1 -26.60 -23.61 -77.13
C MET A 1 -27.49 -22.34 -77.18
N LYS A 2 -28.82 -22.40 -77.34
CA LYS A 2 -29.67 -21.17 -77.33
C LYS A 2 -30.04 -20.62 -75.93
N LYS A 3 -29.90 -21.40 -74.85
CA LYS A 3 -30.25 -20.94 -73.48
C LYS A 3 -29.10 -20.27 -72.70
N ILE A 4 -27.84 -20.45 -73.12
CA ILE A 4 -26.67 -19.84 -72.46
C ILE A 4 -26.41 -18.42 -72.97
N SER A 5 -26.77 -18.12 -74.23
CA SER A 5 -26.56 -16.80 -74.84
C SER A 5 -27.44 -15.70 -74.23
N PHE A 6 -28.65 -16.04 -73.74
CA PHE A 6 -29.53 -15.07 -73.09
C PHE A 6 -29.09 -14.70 -71.67
N ILE A 7 -28.44 -15.62 -70.94
CA ILE A 7 -27.97 -15.38 -69.57
C ILE A 7 -26.72 -14.49 -69.57
N ILE A 8 -25.79 -14.70 -70.52
CA ILE A 8 -24.57 -13.89 -70.63
C ILE A 8 -24.88 -12.48 -71.13
N MET A 9 -25.86 -12.33 -72.03
CA MET A 9 -26.28 -11.00 -72.53
C MET A 9 -27.09 -10.22 -71.49
N ALA A 10 -27.85 -10.89 -70.62
CA ALA A 10 -28.52 -10.26 -69.48
C ALA A 10 -27.55 -9.86 -68.36
N MET A 11 -26.47 -10.63 -68.11
CA MET A 11 -25.42 -10.24 -67.17
C MET A 11 -24.62 -9.03 -67.65
N PHE A 12 -24.27 -8.93 -68.94
CA PHE A 12 -23.56 -7.76 -69.46
C PHE A 12 -24.41 -6.47 -69.42
N ALA A 13 -25.74 -6.57 -69.54
CA ALA A 13 -26.64 -5.43 -69.40
C ALA A 13 -26.82 -4.96 -67.93
N LEU A 14 -26.59 -5.84 -66.94
CA LEU A 14 -26.67 -5.51 -65.51
C LEU A 14 -25.35 -4.97 -64.93
N VAL A 15 -24.21 -5.18 -65.59
CA VAL A 15 -22.90 -4.65 -65.14
C VAL A 15 -22.67 -3.21 -65.65
N LEU A 16 -23.37 -2.78 -66.71
CA LEU A 16 -23.25 -1.41 -67.25
C LEU A 16 -24.14 -0.36 -66.56
N THR A 17 -24.97 -0.75 -65.58
CA THR A 17 -25.87 0.17 -64.85
C THR A 17 -25.54 0.30 -63.35
N ALA A 18 -24.42 -0.23 -62.89
CA ALA A 18 -23.98 -0.16 -61.50
C ALA A 18 -23.27 1.15 -61.11
N CYS A 19 -23.22 2.15 -61.98
CA CYS A 19 -22.98 3.53 -61.59
C CYS A 19 -24.32 4.26 -61.54
N GLN A 20 -25.06 4.11 -60.44
CA GLN A 20 -26.13 5.06 -60.14
C GLN A 20 -25.47 6.36 -59.65
N ASP A 21 -25.27 7.31 -60.57
CA ASP A 21 -25.29 8.73 -60.21
C ASP A 21 -26.70 9.03 -59.72
N LYS A 22 -26.95 8.76 -58.43
CA LYS A 22 -28.05 9.43 -57.75
C LYS A 22 -27.54 10.85 -57.52
N ASP A 23 -27.84 11.72 -58.46
CA ASP A 23 -27.95 13.16 -58.21
C ASP A 23 -29.04 13.31 -57.14
N ILE A 24 -28.61 13.24 -55.88
CA ILE A 24 -29.45 13.62 -54.75
C ILE A 24 -29.56 15.14 -54.88
N ASP A 25 -30.76 15.62 -55.18
CA ASP A 25 -31.08 17.04 -55.22
C ASP A 25 -30.82 17.61 -53.81
N ARG A 26 -29.67 18.27 -53.63
CA ARG A 26 -29.22 18.84 -52.36
C ARG A 26 -29.46 20.34 -52.43
N GLU A 27 -30.20 20.88 -51.45
CA GLU A 27 -30.29 22.34 -51.29
C GLU A 27 -28.88 22.96 -51.26
N ALA A 28 -28.74 24.14 -51.86
CA ALA A 28 -27.48 24.88 -51.84
C ALA A 28 -27.02 25.14 -50.40
N MET A 29 -25.70 25.12 -50.19
CA MET A 29 -25.11 25.32 -48.86
C MET A 29 -25.48 26.72 -48.33
N LYS A 30 -26.18 26.77 -47.20
CA LYS A 30 -26.67 28.04 -46.59
C LYS A 30 -25.58 28.86 -45.91
N LEU A 31 -24.47 28.22 -45.55
CA LEU A 31 -23.32 28.85 -44.91
C LEU A 31 -22.06 28.57 -45.75
N SER A 32 -21.34 29.62 -46.13
CA SER A 32 -20.01 29.48 -46.74
C SER A 32 -19.00 28.95 -45.72
N ALA A 33 -17.98 28.23 -46.19
CA ALA A 33 -16.86 27.85 -45.33
C ALA A 33 -16.16 29.10 -44.77
N PRO A 34 -15.62 29.06 -43.54
CA PRO A 34 -14.79 30.16 -43.06
C PRO A 34 -13.53 30.31 -43.93
N ASP A 35 -13.00 31.53 -44.05
CA ASP A 35 -11.77 31.77 -44.81
C ASP A 35 -10.57 31.20 -44.05
N ALA A 36 -9.94 30.17 -44.64
CA ALA A 36 -8.78 29.53 -44.05
C ALA A 36 -7.60 30.48 -43.81
N SER A 37 -7.43 31.53 -44.62
CA SER A 37 -6.34 32.50 -44.46
C SER A 37 -6.50 33.38 -43.22
N GLN A 38 -7.75 33.55 -42.75
CA GLN A 38 -8.11 34.40 -41.62
C GLN A 38 -8.12 33.64 -40.28
N ILE A 39 -8.04 32.30 -40.31
CA ILE A 39 -7.89 31.47 -39.11
C ILE A 39 -6.40 31.35 -38.79
N THR A 40 -5.99 32.04 -37.72
CA THR A 40 -4.60 32.09 -37.25
C THR A 40 -4.48 31.47 -35.87
N GLY A 41 -3.35 30.84 -35.58
CA GLY A 41 -3.10 30.20 -34.31
C GLY A 41 -1.81 30.72 -33.68
N GLN A 42 -1.81 30.84 -32.36
CA GLN A 42 -0.66 31.30 -31.59
C GLN A 42 -0.53 30.48 -30.30
N LEU A 43 0.70 30.07 -29.98
CA LEU A 43 1.04 29.45 -28.70
C LEU A 43 1.15 30.53 -27.62
N SER A 44 0.51 30.29 -26.47
CA SER A 44 0.57 31.12 -25.27
C SER A 44 0.81 30.22 -24.06
N GLY A 45 2.06 30.11 -23.61
CA GLY A 45 2.46 29.14 -22.59
C GLY A 45 2.31 27.71 -23.11
N ASP A 46 1.53 26.89 -22.42
CA ASP A 46 1.17 25.53 -22.83
C ASP A 46 -0.12 25.47 -23.68
N ASP A 47 -0.83 26.59 -23.82
CA ASP A 47 -2.12 26.66 -24.51
C ASP A 47 -1.95 27.13 -25.96
N TYR A 48 -2.76 26.59 -26.87
CA TYR A 48 -2.80 27.05 -28.26
C TYR A 48 -4.12 27.76 -28.58
N ILE A 49 -4.01 29.03 -28.96
CA ILE A 49 -5.14 29.92 -29.18
C ILE A 49 -5.34 30.11 -30.68
N TRP A 50 -6.48 29.63 -31.18
CA TRP A 50 -6.96 29.94 -32.52
C TRP A 50 -7.81 31.21 -32.48
N SER A 51 -7.63 32.09 -33.47
CA SER A 51 -8.37 33.34 -33.63
C SER A 51 -8.83 33.52 -35.08
N TRP A 52 -10.00 34.14 -35.24
CA TRP A 52 -10.57 34.50 -36.54
C TRP A 52 -11.30 35.87 -36.46
N PRO A 53 -11.68 36.49 -37.59
CA PRO A 53 -12.50 37.70 -37.59
C PRO A 53 -13.87 37.45 -36.98
N ALA A 54 -14.52 38.48 -36.43
CA ALA A 54 -15.90 38.36 -35.95
C ALA A 54 -16.84 37.90 -37.09
N GLN A 55 -17.71 36.93 -36.77
CA GLN A 55 -18.66 36.32 -37.71
C GLN A 55 -20.07 36.47 -37.15
N ASN A 56 -21.08 36.53 -38.02
CA ASN A 56 -22.49 36.55 -37.63
C ASN A 56 -23.03 35.15 -37.25
N ALA A 57 -22.19 34.11 -37.34
CA ALA A 57 -22.48 32.72 -37.02
C ALA A 57 -21.47 32.20 -35.98
N GLN A 58 -21.83 31.14 -35.26
CA GLN A 58 -20.93 30.50 -34.29
C GLN A 58 -19.90 29.61 -35.02
N MET A 59 -18.73 29.42 -34.40
CA MET A 59 -17.70 28.52 -34.91
C MET A 59 -17.73 27.19 -34.16
N ARG A 60 -17.96 26.10 -34.88
CA ARG A 60 -17.73 24.74 -34.36
C ARG A 60 -16.30 24.33 -34.66
N VAL A 61 -15.52 24.06 -33.62
CA VAL A 61 -14.13 23.61 -33.70
C VAL A 61 -14.07 22.16 -33.23
N ALA A 62 -13.64 21.25 -34.10
CA ALA A 62 -13.38 19.86 -33.75
C ALA A 62 -11.88 19.58 -33.77
N ILE A 63 -11.35 18.97 -32.71
CA ILE A 63 -9.95 18.57 -32.60
C ILE A 63 -9.86 17.08 -32.90
N TYR A 64 -8.92 16.70 -33.75
CA TYR A 64 -8.59 15.32 -34.07
C TYR A 64 -7.16 15.01 -33.63
N ARG A 65 -6.98 13.77 -33.17
CA ARG A 65 -5.69 13.17 -32.89
C ARG A 65 -5.68 11.77 -33.52
N ASN A 66 -4.71 11.50 -34.38
CA ASN A 66 -4.59 10.22 -35.10
C ASN A 66 -5.92 9.80 -35.79
N GLY A 67 -6.58 10.75 -36.47
CA GLY A 67 -7.85 10.50 -37.18
C GLY A 67 -9.08 10.32 -36.31
N THR A 68 -8.96 10.42 -34.97
CA THR A 68 -10.09 10.29 -34.03
C THR A 68 -10.43 11.64 -33.43
N ILE A 69 -11.73 11.95 -33.30
CA ILE A 69 -12.19 13.18 -32.64
C ILE A 69 -11.82 13.11 -31.15
N SER A 70 -11.01 14.08 -30.72
CA SER A 70 -10.60 14.27 -29.32
C SER A 70 -11.54 15.21 -28.58
N ASN A 71 -12.01 16.28 -29.24
CA ASN A 71 -12.94 17.25 -28.65
C ASN A 71 -13.75 17.94 -29.75
N THR A 72 -14.91 18.51 -29.41
CA THR A 72 -15.66 19.41 -30.27
C THR A 72 -16.37 20.46 -29.44
N GLU A 73 -16.18 21.74 -29.80
CA GLU A 73 -16.78 22.88 -29.11
C GLU A 73 -17.47 23.82 -30.11
N THR A 74 -18.57 24.46 -29.71
CA THR A 74 -19.21 25.54 -30.49
C THR A 74 -19.02 26.85 -29.75
N VAL A 75 -18.36 27.80 -30.41
CA VAL A 75 -17.89 29.04 -29.82
C VAL A 75 -18.63 30.23 -30.45
N SER A 76 -19.21 31.10 -29.60
CA SER A 76 -19.93 32.31 -30.06
C SER A 76 -19.01 33.52 -30.28
N GLY A 77 -17.78 33.44 -29.81
CA GLY A 77 -16.75 34.46 -30.00
C GLY A 77 -15.87 34.21 -31.22
N ASN A 78 -14.73 34.89 -31.23
CA ASN A 78 -13.79 34.89 -32.34
C ASN A 78 -12.47 34.16 -32.01
N THR A 79 -12.43 33.43 -30.89
CA THR A 79 -11.25 32.72 -30.40
C THR A 79 -11.61 31.36 -29.81
N PHE A 80 -10.75 30.37 -29.96
CA PHE A 80 -10.84 29.07 -29.30
C PHE A 80 -9.48 28.69 -28.70
N THR A 81 -9.47 28.23 -27.45
CA THR A 81 -8.23 27.85 -26.74
C THR A 81 -8.18 26.35 -26.52
N HIS A 82 -7.20 25.68 -27.13
CA HIS A 82 -6.84 24.31 -26.75
C HIS A 82 -5.85 24.38 -25.59
N LYS A 83 -6.31 24.02 -24.38
CA LYS A 83 -5.50 24.09 -23.17
C LYS A 83 -4.52 22.92 -23.06
N ASN A 84 -3.34 23.17 -22.48
CA ASN A 84 -2.32 22.16 -22.16
C ASN A 84 -2.00 21.26 -23.37
N VAL A 85 -1.55 21.86 -24.48
CA VAL A 85 -1.19 21.12 -25.68
C VAL A 85 0.11 20.35 -25.44
N PRO A 86 0.10 19.01 -25.51
CA PRO A 86 1.32 18.22 -25.34
C PRO A 86 2.29 18.45 -26.50
N THR A 87 3.58 18.44 -26.17
CA THR A 87 4.66 18.55 -27.15
C THR A 87 4.73 17.32 -28.04
N ASN A 88 5.18 17.51 -29.28
CA ASN A 88 5.46 16.46 -30.27
C ASN A 88 4.23 15.58 -30.62
N VAL A 89 3.02 16.07 -30.35
CA VAL A 89 1.76 15.45 -30.76
C VAL A 89 1.13 16.29 -31.86
N ALA A 90 0.87 15.66 -33.01
CA ALA A 90 0.15 16.29 -34.11
C ALA A 90 -1.35 16.34 -33.83
N PHE A 91 -1.93 17.53 -33.98
CA PHE A 91 -3.36 17.76 -33.90
C PHE A 91 -3.89 18.36 -35.19
N GLU A 92 -5.08 17.92 -35.60
CA GLU A 92 -5.84 18.50 -36.69
C GLU A 92 -7.07 19.22 -36.11
N TYR A 93 -7.36 20.42 -36.60
CA TYR A 93 -8.45 21.27 -36.14
C TYR A 93 -9.38 21.53 -37.31
N VAL A 94 -10.65 21.19 -37.16
CA VAL A 94 -11.67 21.37 -38.19
C VAL A 94 -12.63 22.47 -37.75
N PHE A 95 -12.63 23.58 -38.49
CA PHE A 95 -13.45 24.76 -38.25
C PHE A 95 -14.65 24.77 -39.18
N LYS A 96 -15.86 24.86 -38.64
CA LYS A 96 -17.12 24.95 -39.40
C LYS A 96 -18.00 26.05 -38.82
N LEU A 97 -18.59 26.89 -39.67
CA LEU A 97 -19.60 27.85 -39.23
C LEU A 97 -20.94 27.13 -39.02
N THR A 98 -21.67 27.56 -38.00
CA THR A 98 -23.02 27.08 -37.69
C THR A 98 -23.93 28.23 -37.27
N ASP A 99 -25.16 28.22 -37.77
CA ASP A 99 -26.25 29.11 -37.33
C ASP A 99 -27.19 28.42 -36.32
N GLY A 100 -26.81 27.21 -35.87
CA GLY A 100 -27.59 26.35 -34.98
C GLY A 100 -28.39 25.27 -35.71
N SER A 101 -28.70 25.45 -37.00
CA SER A 101 -29.45 24.49 -37.82
C SER A 101 -28.65 23.97 -39.02
N ASN A 102 -27.80 24.80 -39.60
CA ASN A 102 -26.97 24.52 -40.77
C ASN A 102 -25.49 24.53 -40.38
N VAL A 103 -24.68 23.77 -41.11
CA VAL A 103 -23.22 23.72 -40.91
C VAL A 103 -22.50 23.90 -42.24
N SER A 104 -21.48 24.75 -42.27
CA SER A 104 -20.66 24.96 -43.47
C SER A 104 -19.77 23.76 -43.80
N ALA A 105 -19.17 23.77 -44.99
CA ALA A 105 -17.95 22.99 -45.23
C ALA A 105 -16.84 23.41 -44.25
N GLY A 106 -15.95 22.47 -43.92
CA GLY A 106 -14.92 22.66 -42.90
C GLY A 106 -13.58 23.11 -43.47
N VAL A 107 -12.88 23.95 -42.71
CA VAL A 107 -11.45 24.24 -42.92
C VAL A 107 -10.63 23.40 -41.95
N VAL A 108 -9.58 22.76 -42.45
CA VAL A 108 -8.63 21.99 -41.64
C VAL A 108 -7.37 22.82 -41.40
N LYS A 109 -6.91 22.89 -40.14
CA LYS A 109 -5.60 23.40 -39.75
C LYS A 109 -4.86 22.34 -38.96
N ASN A 110 -3.53 22.33 -39.07
CA ASN A 110 -2.69 21.42 -38.29
C ASN A 110 -1.81 22.21 -37.34
N TYR A 111 -1.57 21.65 -36.17
CA TYR A 111 -0.59 22.20 -35.23
C TYR A 111 0.07 21.08 -34.43
N THR A 112 1.38 21.18 -34.30
CA THR A 112 2.20 20.39 -33.40
C THR A 112 2.99 21.37 -32.55
N ARG A 113 2.85 21.29 -31.23
CA ARG A 113 3.71 22.05 -30.33
C ARG A 113 5.08 21.38 -30.29
N GLU A 114 6.14 22.08 -30.68
CA GLU A 114 7.50 21.58 -30.50
C GLU A 114 7.99 21.81 -29.06
N GLY A 115 8.84 20.91 -28.57
CA GLY A 115 9.47 21.01 -27.26
C GLY A 115 9.98 19.65 -26.79
N ALA A 116 10.52 19.59 -25.58
CA ALA A 116 10.87 18.32 -24.96
C ALA A 116 9.64 17.45 -24.70
N SER A 117 9.81 16.14 -24.75
CA SER A 117 8.79 15.16 -24.39
C SER A 117 8.58 15.14 -22.88
N SER A 118 7.33 15.00 -22.44
CA SER A 118 6.99 14.95 -21.00
C SER A 118 7.64 13.77 -20.29
N ILE A 119 8.05 14.00 -19.04
CA ILE A 119 8.64 12.99 -18.16
C ILE A 119 7.56 11.98 -17.76
N SER A 120 7.92 10.70 -17.71
CA SER A 120 7.01 9.61 -17.34
C SER A 120 7.51 8.83 -16.12
N GLY A 121 6.61 8.07 -15.49
CA GLY A 121 6.97 7.17 -14.39
C GLY A 121 7.39 7.87 -13.10
N VAL A 122 6.90 9.09 -12.84
CA VAL A 122 7.26 9.83 -11.63
C VAL A 122 6.68 9.14 -10.39
N GLN A 123 7.56 8.77 -9.46
CA GLN A 123 7.21 8.12 -8.20
C GLN A 123 7.93 8.81 -7.04
N MET A 124 7.37 8.68 -5.84
CA MET A 124 7.97 9.19 -4.61
C MET A 124 7.93 8.13 -3.53
N SER A 125 9.01 8.03 -2.74
CA SER A 125 9.08 7.17 -1.55
C SER A 125 9.79 7.88 -0.40
N GLN A 126 9.34 7.60 0.82
CA GLN A 126 10.03 8.06 2.04
C GLN A 126 11.24 7.16 2.30
N LEU A 127 12.34 7.74 2.75
CA LEU A 127 13.54 7.04 3.19
C LEU A 127 13.84 7.39 4.65
N ASP A 128 14.05 6.36 5.46
CA ASP A 128 14.44 6.52 6.85
C ASP A 128 15.93 6.84 6.94
N LYS A 129 16.29 7.75 7.85
CA LYS A 129 17.68 8.05 8.19
C LYS A 129 17.81 8.39 9.67
N ASP A 130 19.05 8.52 10.13
CA ASP A 130 19.30 9.01 11.48
C ASP A 130 18.75 10.44 11.65
N GLY A 131 18.00 10.66 12.73
CA GLY A 131 17.39 11.94 13.05
C GLY A 131 16.19 12.39 12.19
N GLY A 132 15.67 11.57 11.26
CA GLY A 132 14.46 11.94 10.50
C GLY A 132 14.26 11.18 9.19
N TYR A 133 13.69 11.87 8.19
CA TYR A 133 13.33 11.28 6.91
C TYR A 133 13.85 12.10 5.73
N ASP A 134 14.06 11.44 4.60
CA ASP A 134 14.20 12.06 3.28
C ASP A 134 13.07 11.57 2.36
N ALA A 135 12.81 12.28 1.26
CA ALA A 135 11.89 11.84 0.21
C ALA A 135 12.64 11.67 -1.11
N LEU A 136 12.66 10.44 -1.63
CA LEU A 136 13.23 10.10 -2.92
C LEU A 136 12.17 10.26 -4.01
N VAL A 137 12.47 11.09 -5.01
CA VAL A 137 11.70 11.21 -6.25
C VAL A 137 12.43 10.43 -7.33
N THR A 138 11.75 9.57 -8.06
CA THR A 138 12.31 8.84 -9.21
C THR A 138 11.44 9.01 -10.44
N TRP A 139 12.02 8.89 -11.63
CA TRP A 139 11.30 8.94 -12.91
C TRP A 139 12.05 8.18 -14.01
N ASN A 140 11.35 7.89 -15.10
CA ASN A 140 11.97 7.28 -16.28
C ASN A 140 12.88 8.28 -17.00
N LYS A 141 14.00 7.79 -17.54
CA LYS A 141 14.93 8.60 -18.35
C LYS A 141 14.18 9.41 -19.41
N ALA A 142 14.43 10.72 -19.44
CA ALA A 142 13.81 11.62 -20.41
C ALA A 142 14.25 11.27 -21.85
N THR A 143 13.33 11.38 -22.80
CA THR A 143 13.55 10.95 -24.19
C THR A 143 14.51 11.86 -24.94
N ASP A 144 14.32 13.17 -24.83
CA ASP A 144 14.95 14.20 -25.67
C ASP A 144 15.23 15.50 -24.89
N ALA A 145 15.21 15.45 -23.55
CA ALA A 145 15.47 16.60 -22.69
C ALA A 145 16.98 16.86 -22.55
N THR A 146 17.37 18.13 -22.60
CA THR A 146 18.72 18.56 -22.21
C THR A 146 18.79 18.93 -20.72
N SER A 147 17.67 19.37 -20.13
CA SER A 147 17.52 19.64 -18.71
C SER A 147 16.11 19.29 -18.20
N ILE A 148 16.00 19.12 -16.88
CA ILE A 148 14.74 18.90 -16.17
C ILE A 148 14.59 19.98 -15.11
N ILE A 149 13.52 20.75 -15.17
CA ILE A 149 13.16 21.73 -14.14
C ILE A 149 12.30 20.99 -13.11
N LEU A 150 12.85 20.82 -11.91
CA LEU A 150 12.16 20.25 -10.75
C LEU A 150 11.65 21.38 -9.86
N THR A 151 10.40 21.29 -9.44
CA THR A 151 9.84 22.09 -8.35
C THR A 151 9.22 21.15 -7.33
N ALA A 152 9.64 21.24 -6.06
CA ALA A 152 9.09 20.45 -4.96
C ALA A 152 8.64 21.39 -3.84
N THR A 153 7.46 21.19 -3.26
CA THR A 153 6.96 22.03 -2.16
C THR A 153 6.09 21.26 -1.19
N ASN A 154 6.15 21.61 0.09
CA ASN A 154 5.18 21.20 1.12
C ASN A 154 4.27 22.36 1.57
N GLY A 155 4.26 23.48 0.83
CA GLY A 155 3.55 24.71 1.19
C GLY A 155 4.32 25.65 2.11
N VAL A 156 5.35 25.16 2.83
CA VAL A 156 6.23 25.96 3.70
C VAL A 156 7.61 26.12 3.07
N ARG A 157 8.21 25.03 2.64
CA ARG A 157 9.47 24.94 1.91
C ARG A 157 9.19 24.69 0.45
N THR A 158 9.90 25.41 -0.42
CA THR A 158 9.87 25.20 -1.88
C THR A 158 11.29 25.09 -2.40
N ILE A 159 11.53 24.05 -3.20
CA ILE A 159 12.80 23.74 -3.85
C ILE A 159 12.58 23.86 -5.35
N THR A 160 13.46 24.58 -6.04
CA THR A 160 13.47 24.67 -7.50
C THR A 160 14.88 24.41 -8.01
N GLU A 161 15.04 23.37 -8.84
CA GLU A 161 16.34 22.93 -9.35
C GLU A 161 16.27 22.70 -10.87
N THR A 162 17.40 22.95 -11.54
CA THR A 162 17.59 22.56 -12.94
C THR A 162 18.58 21.40 -12.98
N LEU A 163 18.06 20.21 -13.26
CA LEU A 163 18.79 18.95 -13.33
C LEU A 163 19.23 18.65 -14.76
N ALA A 164 20.21 17.77 -14.92
CA ALA A 164 20.60 17.30 -16.25
C ALA A 164 19.48 16.46 -16.86
N GLY A 165 19.29 16.53 -18.18
CA GLY A 165 18.28 15.71 -18.89
C GLY A 165 18.47 14.19 -18.73
N THR A 166 19.67 13.77 -18.32
CA THR A 166 20.00 12.37 -18.01
C THR A 166 19.64 11.92 -16.61
N ASP A 167 19.31 12.84 -15.70
CA ASP A 167 18.98 12.51 -14.32
C ASP A 167 17.64 11.78 -14.25
N THR A 168 17.54 10.83 -13.32
CA THR A 168 16.36 9.96 -13.13
C THR A 168 15.83 9.98 -11.69
N GLN A 169 16.45 10.78 -10.82
CA GLN A 169 16.06 10.87 -9.42
C GLN A 169 16.49 12.19 -8.79
N TYR A 170 15.81 12.56 -7.70
CA TYR A 170 16.20 13.67 -6.83
C TYR A 170 15.83 13.33 -5.38
N LEU A 171 16.68 13.70 -4.43
CA LEU A 171 16.45 13.46 -3.00
C LEU A 171 16.11 14.78 -2.31
N ILE A 172 14.89 14.88 -1.80
CA ILE A 172 14.45 15.97 -0.93
C ILE A 172 14.89 15.60 0.49
N LYS A 173 15.86 16.34 1.03
CA LYS A 173 16.41 16.06 2.35
C LYS A 173 15.61 16.69 3.47
N ASP A 174 15.61 16.03 4.63
CA ASP A 174 15.09 16.55 5.90
C ASP A 174 13.60 16.90 5.78
N VAL A 175 12.80 15.90 5.40
CA VAL A 175 11.34 16.01 5.34
C VAL A 175 10.73 15.63 6.69
N GLU A 176 9.66 16.30 7.08
CA GLU A 176 9.09 16.17 8.43
C GLU A 176 7.79 15.38 8.42
N THR A 177 7.53 14.62 9.48
CA THR A 177 6.26 13.89 9.64
C THR A 177 5.08 14.84 9.55
N GLY A 178 4.06 14.45 8.79
CA GLY A 178 2.84 15.23 8.57
C GLY A 178 2.88 16.08 7.31
N ASP A 179 4.08 16.39 6.79
CA ASP A 179 4.24 17.09 5.51
C ASP A 179 3.59 16.31 4.37
N THR A 180 3.06 17.05 3.40
CA THR A 180 2.74 16.51 2.08
C THR A 180 3.54 17.27 1.04
N TRP A 181 4.47 16.57 0.39
CA TRP A 181 5.31 17.12 -0.65
C TRP A 181 4.67 16.89 -2.02
N GLU A 182 4.49 17.96 -2.78
CA GLU A 182 4.14 17.92 -4.19
C GLU A 182 5.38 18.19 -5.03
N VAL A 183 5.63 17.33 -6.01
CA VAL A 183 6.73 17.46 -6.96
C VAL A 183 6.16 17.65 -8.35
N LYS A 184 6.73 18.62 -9.09
CA LYS A 184 6.46 18.94 -10.48
C LYS A 184 7.75 18.86 -11.27
N LEU A 185 7.75 18.11 -12.36
CA LEU A 185 8.87 18.01 -13.29
C LEU A 185 8.47 18.54 -14.66
N VAL A 186 9.34 19.35 -15.27
CA VAL A 186 9.19 19.86 -16.64
C VAL A 186 10.47 19.56 -17.41
N ALA A 187 10.39 18.80 -18.49
CA ALA A 187 11.52 18.60 -19.39
C ALA A 187 11.73 19.83 -20.28
N GLN A 188 12.98 20.12 -20.61
CA GLN A 188 13.34 21.22 -21.51
C GLN A 188 14.39 20.76 -22.52
N ASN A 189 14.26 21.23 -23.75
CA ASN A 189 15.29 21.17 -24.78
C ASN A 189 15.34 22.48 -25.57
N GLU A 190 16.16 22.53 -26.62
CA GLU A 190 16.33 23.70 -27.49
C GLU A 190 15.04 24.17 -28.17
N LYS A 191 14.03 23.31 -28.31
CA LYS A 191 12.74 23.64 -28.94
C LYS A 191 11.69 24.15 -27.96
N GLY A 192 11.86 23.91 -26.67
CA GLY A 192 10.92 24.35 -25.63
C GLY A 192 10.72 23.34 -24.50
N THR A 193 9.74 23.62 -23.65
CA THR A 193 9.41 22.82 -22.47
C THR A 193 8.27 21.85 -22.75
N SER A 194 8.24 20.74 -22.01
CA SER A 194 7.11 19.82 -21.98
C SER A 194 5.96 20.36 -21.12
N LEU A 195 4.79 19.69 -21.16
CA LEU A 195 3.84 19.78 -20.04
C LEU A 195 4.46 19.19 -18.79
N SER A 196 4.04 19.68 -17.62
CA SER A 196 4.53 19.17 -16.35
C SER A 196 3.93 17.83 -15.96
N THR A 197 4.74 16.99 -15.32
CA THR A 197 4.29 15.76 -14.65
C THR A 197 4.43 15.95 -13.14
N THR A 198 3.41 15.54 -12.37
CA THR A 198 3.38 15.74 -10.92
C THR A 198 3.28 14.43 -10.14
N SER A 199 3.77 14.44 -8.90
CA SER A 199 3.58 13.37 -7.91
C SER A 199 3.48 13.97 -6.50
N SER A 200 2.93 13.22 -5.55
CA SER A 200 2.77 13.68 -4.16
C SER A 200 3.12 12.58 -3.16
N LEU A 201 3.73 12.95 -2.04
CA LEU A 201 4.05 12.04 -0.93
C LEU A 201 3.72 12.70 0.41
N ARG A 202 2.93 12.00 1.24
CA ARG A 202 2.75 12.36 2.64
C ARG A 202 3.79 11.63 3.50
N ILE A 203 4.51 12.38 4.33
CA ILE A 203 5.54 11.83 5.22
C ILE A 203 4.89 11.33 6.50
N GLY A 204 5.09 10.05 6.79
CA GLY A 204 4.59 9.37 7.99
C GLY A 204 5.70 9.09 8.99
N LYS A 205 5.33 8.80 10.24
CA LYS A 205 6.27 8.17 11.18
C LYS A 205 6.53 6.75 10.70
N THR A 206 7.78 6.31 10.73
CA THR A 206 8.18 4.91 10.46
C THR A 206 9.06 4.33 11.56
N ALA A 207 9.50 5.14 12.52
CA ALA A 207 10.35 4.72 13.63
C ALA A 207 9.70 3.59 14.46
N ILE A 208 10.53 2.64 14.88
CA ILE A 208 10.13 1.49 15.72
C ILE A 208 10.80 1.64 17.09
N GLY A 209 10.02 1.53 18.16
CA GLY A 209 10.54 1.38 19.53
C GLY A 209 10.46 -0.07 19.99
N PHE A 210 11.57 -0.66 20.40
CA PHE A 210 11.60 -1.97 21.05
C PHE A 210 11.44 -1.81 22.55
N LEU A 211 10.31 -2.26 23.08
CA LEU A 211 9.99 -2.19 24.49
C LEU A 211 10.69 -3.31 25.25
N SER A 212 11.31 -2.97 26.39
CA SER A 212 11.96 -3.97 27.23
C SER A 212 11.84 -3.62 28.71
N ILE A 213 11.85 -4.64 29.55
CA ILE A 213 11.91 -4.50 31.02
C ILE A 213 13.34 -4.25 31.51
N TYR A 214 14.34 -4.49 30.68
CA TYR A 214 15.75 -4.26 30.98
C TYR A 214 16.13 -2.80 30.71
N ALA A 215 17.12 -2.28 31.45
CA ALA A 215 17.48 -0.87 31.36
C ALA A 215 18.28 -0.55 30.08
N THR A 216 19.01 -1.53 29.53
CA THR A 216 19.87 -1.36 28.36
C THR A 216 19.83 -2.58 27.44
N PRO A 217 20.19 -2.43 26.15
CA PRO A 217 20.45 -3.53 25.24
C PRO A 217 21.42 -4.59 25.80
N ASP A 218 22.54 -4.15 26.36
CA ASP A 218 23.57 -5.05 26.89
C ASP A 218 23.03 -5.90 28.05
N GLU A 219 22.21 -5.30 28.92
CA GLU A 219 21.59 -6.02 30.03
C GLU A 219 20.56 -7.05 29.53
N LEU A 220 19.76 -6.71 28.52
CA LEU A 220 18.85 -7.68 27.88
C LEU A 220 19.64 -8.85 27.27
N VAL A 221 20.71 -8.57 26.53
CA VAL A 221 21.51 -9.64 25.90
C VAL A 221 22.19 -10.52 26.96
N GLU A 222 22.71 -9.93 28.04
CA GLU A 222 23.39 -10.68 29.10
C GLU A 222 22.41 -11.51 29.93
N LYS A 223 21.30 -10.92 30.38
CA LYS A 223 20.43 -11.48 31.43
C LYS A 223 19.05 -11.89 30.97
N GLY A 224 18.60 -11.39 29.83
CA GLY A 224 17.30 -11.70 29.27
C GLY A 224 17.21 -13.10 28.71
N ASP A 225 15.98 -13.48 28.39
CA ASP A 225 15.67 -14.67 27.63
C ASP A 225 16.28 -14.60 26.21
N ASP A 226 16.57 -15.74 25.56
CA ASP A 226 17.15 -15.74 24.22
C ASP A 226 16.20 -15.31 23.10
N ASP A 227 14.90 -15.51 23.23
CA ASP A 227 13.93 -14.94 22.29
C ASP A 227 13.94 -13.40 22.37
N GLU A 228 13.90 -12.85 23.59
CA GLU A 228 13.92 -11.40 23.79
C GLU A 228 15.21 -10.77 23.28
N ALA A 229 16.36 -11.36 23.61
CA ALA A 229 17.67 -10.89 23.18
C ALA A 229 17.81 -10.98 21.65
N SER A 230 17.43 -12.10 21.04
CA SER A 230 17.54 -12.31 19.59
C SER A 230 16.59 -11.40 18.81
N ALA A 231 15.39 -11.14 19.33
CA ALA A 231 14.47 -10.18 18.72
C ALA A 231 15.03 -8.76 18.68
N TRP A 232 15.68 -8.30 19.76
CA TRP A 232 16.35 -6.99 19.75
C TRP A 232 17.53 -6.96 18.76
N LEU A 233 18.41 -7.96 18.81
CA LEU A 233 19.59 -8.03 17.94
C LEU A 233 19.19 -8.03 16.46
N TRP A 234 18.18 -8.85 16.12
CA TRP A 234 17.60 -8.90 14.78
C TRP A 234 16.98 -7.57 14.36
N LEU A 235 16.18 -6.97 15.24
CA LEU A 235 15.49 -5.72 14.94
C LEU A 235 16.48 -4.61 14.67
N HIS A 236 17.51 -4.46 15.50
CA HIS A 236 18.50 -3.40 15.36
C HIS A 236 19.36 -3.57 14.09
N GLU A 237 19.69 -4.82 13.73
CA GLU A 237 20.37 -5.10 12.46
C GLU A 237 19.49 -4.78 11.24
N THR A 238 18.21 -5.18 11.29
CA THR A 238 17.25 -5.01 10.19
C THR A 238 16.80 -3.56 10.04
N TYR A 239 16.67 -2.85 11.17
CA TYR A 239 16.23 -1.46 11.27
C TYR A 239 17.21 -0.68 12.15
N PRO A 240 18.32 -0.17 11.58
CA PRO A 240 19.32 0.57 12.35
C PRO A 240 18.77 1.82 13.06
N THR A 241 17.62 2.33 12.62
CA THR A 241 16.91 3.47 13.23
C THR A 241 15.94 3.06 14.35
N ALA A 242 15.75 1.76 14.60
CA ALA A 242 14.95 1.29 15.73
C ALA A 242 15.64 1.63 17.05
N GLN A 243 14.85 2.04 18.04
CA GLN A 243 15.37 2.47 19.33
C GLN A 243 14.97 1.48 20.43
N PHE A 244 15.90 1.22 21.34
CA PHE A 244 15.63 0.47 22.56
C PHE A 244 14.93 1.38 23.56
N VAL A 245 13.76 0.98 24.06
CA VAL A 245 12.91 1.78 24.94
C VAL A 245 12.59 0.97 26.20
N PRO A 246 13.37 1.16 27.29
CA PRO A 246 13.04 0.57 28.57
C PRO A 246 11.69 1.08 29.06
N PHE A 247 10.80 0.21 29.56
CA PHE A 247 9.51 0.64 30.13
C PHE A 247 9.68 1.69 31.23
N ALA A 248 10.73 1.54 32.06
CA ALA A 248 11.07 2.49 33.12
C ALA A 248 11.39 3.91 32.62
N SER A 249 11.74 4.07 31.33
CA SER A 249 12.01 5.38 30.73
C SER A 249 10.74 6.13 30.30
N ILE A 250 9.61 5.41 30.14
CA ILE A 250 8.35 5.96 29.64
C ILE A 250 7.63 6.68 30.78
N THR A 251 8.04 7.93 31.00
CA THR A 251 7.50 8.80 32.05
C THR A 251 6.55 9.87 31.50
N SER A 252 6.48 10.02 30.18
CA SER A 252 5.57 10.92 29.48
C SER A 252 5.33 10.44 28.03
N ALA A 253 4.32 11.01 27.36
CA ALA A 253 4.00 10.68 25.97
C ALA A 253 5.14 11.00 25.00
N ASP A 254 5.93 12.05 25.26
CA ASP A 254 7.03 12.51 24.40
C ASP A 254 8.09 11.43 24.15
N VAL A 255 8.22 10.46 25.07
CA VAL A 255 9.15 9.33 24.93
C VAL A 255 8.71 8.39 23.80
N ILE A 256 7.41 8.18 23.63
CA ILE A 256 6.87 7.18 22.68
C ILE A 256 6.19 7.81 21.46
N GLU A 257 5.82 9.09 21.52
CA GLU A 257 5.20 9.84 20.44
C GLU A 257 5.99 9.77 19.13
N PRO A 258 7.33 9.80 19.09
CA PRO A 258 8.09 9.70 17.84
C PRO A 258 7.90 8.36 17.10
N PHE A 259 7.55 7.28 17.81
CA PHE A 259 7.42 5.97 17.19
C PHE A 259 6.11 5.81 16.44
N ARG A 260 6.18 5.03 15.36
CA ARG A 260 5.01 4.55 14.65
C ARG A 260 4.50 3.24 15.21
N VAL A 261 5.45 2.37 15.56
CA VAL A 261 5.18 1.03 16.07
C VAL A 261 6.01 0.82 17.32
N LEU A 262 5.39 0.30 18.37
CA LEU A 262 6.10 -0.28 19.50
C LEU A 262 6.08 -1.80 19.38
N PHE A 263 7.24 -2.44 19.50
CA PHE A 263 7.38 -3.88 19.48
C PHE A 263 7.76 -4.36 20.88
N TRP A 264 6.95 -5.24 21.47
CA TRP A 264 7.31 -5.93 22.69
C TRP A 264 7.26 -7.45 22.47
N LEU A 265 8.40 -8.10 22.62
CA LEU A 265 8.48 -9.53 22.85
C LEU A 265 8.76 -9.73 24.34
N ARG A 266 7.98 -10.63 24.95
CA ARG A 266 8.22 -11.08 26.31
C ARG A 266 8.19 -12.59 26.29
N ASP A 267 9.20 -13.21 26.85
CA ASP A 267 9.27 -14.65 26.96
C ASP A 267 9.66 -15.08 28.37
N LEU A 268 8.94 -16.07 28.91
CA LEU A 268 9.02 -16.43 30.32
C LEU A 268 9.19 -17.94 30.46
N GLU A 269 10.35 -18.33 30.99
CA GLU A 269 10.69 -19.72 31.26
C GLU A 269 10.62 -20.04 32.77
N GLY A 270 10.14 -21.23 33.11
CA GLY A 270 10.20 -21.79 34.46
C GLY A 270 9.29 -21.08 35.47
N VAL A 271 8.29 -20.34 34.99
CA VAL A 271 7.38 -19.54 35.81
C VAL A 271 6.01 -20.20 35.99
N SER A 272 5.06 -19.51 36.62
CA SER A 272 3.66 -19.89 36.64
C SER A 272 2.83 -19.05 35.67
N GLU A 273 1.64 -19.53 35.32
CA GLU A 273 0.65 -18.76 34.55
C GLU A 273 0.34 -17.39 35.20
N SER A 274 0.39 -17.32 36.54
CA SER A 274 0.19 -16.04 37.24
C SER A 274 1.27 -15.00 36.91
N ASP A 275 2.49 -15.43 36.62
CA ASP A 275 3.60 -14.57 36.22
C ASP A 275 3.45 -14.10 34.77
N VAL A 276 2.80 -14.90 33.92
CA VAL A 276 2.41 -14.48 32.57
C VAL A 276 1.39 -13.33 32.68
N TRP A 277 0.34 -13.48 33.49
CA TRP A 277 -0.67 -12.44 33.69
C TRP A 277 -0.15 -11.18 34.39
N ASN A 278 0.77 -11.34 35.34
CA ASN A 278 1.38 -10.24 36.07
C ASN A 278 2.43 -9.55 35.20
N ILE A 279 2.26 -8.25 34.96
CA ILE A 279 3.26 -7.43 34.30
C ILE A 279 4.14 -6.71 35.34
N PRO A 280 5.45 -6.50 35.09
CA PRO A 280 6.35 -5.82 36.02
C PRO A 280 5.90 -4.39 36.36
N THR A 281 6.32 -3.88 37.51
CA THR A 281 5.91 -2.56 38.03
C THR A 281 6.18 -1.42 37.05
N ASP A 282 7.33 -1.42 36.38
CA ASP A 282 7.67 -0.40 35.38
C ASP A 282 6.75 -0.46 34.15
N VAL A 283 6.33 -1.67 33.75
CA VAL A 283 5.32 -1.86 32.69
C VAL A 283 3.98 -1.31 33.15
N GLN A 284 3.55 -1.60 34.38
CA GLN A 284 2.32 -1.04 34.95
C GLN A 284 2.34 0.50 34.98
N ALA A 285 3.47 1.08 35.37
CA ALA A 285 3.66 2.54 35.41
C ALA A 285 3.61 3.19 34.01
N ALA A 286 4.17 2.54 33.00
CA ALA A 286 4.14 2.99 31.61
C ALA A 286 2.78 2.78 30.91
N THR A 287 1.99 1.80 31.38
CA THR A 287 0.75 1.36 30.73
C THR A 287 -0.25 2.50 30.45
N PRO A 288 -0.54 3.44 31.37
CA PRO A 288 -1.46 4.55 31.08
C PRO A 288 -1.00 5.44 29.92
N ILE A 289 0.31 5.65 29.78
CA ILE A 289 0.89 6.49 28.71
C ILE A 289 0.81 5.75 27.38
N ILE A 290 1.22 4.48 27.35
CA ILE A 290 1.13 3.65 26.15
C ILE A 290 -0.32 3.47 25.71
N LYS A 291 -1.24 3.28 26.66
CA LYS A 291 -2.68 3.18 26.40
C LYS A 291 -3.21 4.42 25.70
N GLU A 292 -2.85 5.61 26.16
CA GLU A 292 -3.29 6.86 25.53
C GLU A 292 -2.66 7.04 24.15
N TRP A 293 -1.38 6.72 23.98
CA TRP A 293 -0.72 6.72 22.66
C TRP A 293 -1.38 5.74 21.68
N TYR A 294 -1.73 4.54 22.14
CA TYR A 294 -2.47 3.53 21.39
C TYR A 294 -3.87 4.02 20.98
N LYS A 295 -4.60 4.71 21.88
CA LYS A 295 -5.86 5.37 21.55
C LYS A 295 -5.72 6.41 20.45
N ASN A 296 -4.59 7.11 20.42
CA ASN A 296 -4.30 8.16 19.44
C ASN A 296 -3.76 7.65 18.10
N GLY A 297 -3.68 6.33 17.90
CA GLY A 297 -3.33 5.72 16.60
C GLY A 297 -1.94 5.10 16.54
N GLY A 298 -1.21 5.05 17.66
CA GLY A 298 0.02 4.27 17.76
C GLY A 298 -0.28 2.78 17.59
N SER A 299 0.59 2.03 16.90
CA SER A 299 0.38 0.59 16.66
C SER A 299 1.38 -0.26 17.45
N MET A 300 0.99 -1.49 17.83
CA MET A 300 1.84 -2.37 18.63
C MET A 300 1.94 -3.78 18.06
N LEU A 301 3.15 -4.33 18.05
CA LEU A 301 3.40 -5.75 17.86
C LEU A 301 3.66 -6.37 19.24
N LEU A 302 2.87 -7.37 19.61
CA LEU A 302 3.02 -8.15 20.83
C LEU A 302 3.34 -9.60 20.46
N TRP A 303 4.36 -10.17 21.08
CA TRP A 303 4.87 -11.48 20.72
C TRP A 303 5.09 -12.37 21.95
N SER A 304 4.80 -13.67 21.80
CA SER A 304 4.81 -14.67 22.87
C SER A 304 3.95 -14.20 24.06
N HIS A 305 4.47 -14.26 25.28
CA HIS A 305 3.77 -13.88 26.51
C HIS A 305 3.39 -12.40 26.58
N ALA A 306 3.91 -11.54 25.69
CA ALA A 306 3.50 -10.14 25.64
C ALA A 306 2.03 -9.96 25.19
N THR A 307 1.39 -10.97 24.57
CA THR A 307 0.01 -10.82 24.08
C THR A 307 -1.02 -10.52 25.18
N VAL A 308 -0.77 -10.91 26.44
CA VAL A 308 -1.61 -10.54 27.60
C VAL A 308 -1.72 -9.03 27.80
N TYR A 309 -0.76 -8.26 27.26
CA TYR A 309 -0.74 -6.81 27.37
C TYR A 309 -1.93 -6.15 26.67
N ALA A 310 -2.55 -6.83 25.69
CA ALA A 310 -3.83 -6.40 25.14
C ALA A 310 -4.91 -6.20 26.21
N GLY A 311 -4.90 -7.04 27.26
CA GLY A 311 -5.78 -6.93 28.42
C GLY A 311 -5.43 -5.74 29.32
N HIS A 312 -4.13 -5.52 29.58
CA HIS A 312 -3.65 -4.40 30.39
C HIS A 312 -3.87 -3.03 29.75
N LEU A 313 -3.76 -2.94 28.42
CA LEU A 313 -4.17 -1.76 27.65
C LEU A 313 -5.70 -1.53 27.72
N GLY A 314 -6.46 -2.58 28.03
CA GLY A 314 -7.92 -2.59 27.99
C GLY A 314 -8.49 -2.70 26.57
N ARG A 315 -7.68 -3.13 25.60
CA ARG A 315 -8.16 -3.41 24.23
C ARG A 315 -9.15 -4.56 24.22
N ILE A 316 -8.85 -5.56 25.06
CA ILE A 316 -9.73 -6.63 25.48
C ILE A 316 -9.87 -6.51 27.01
N ASN A 317 -11.03 -6.87 27.57
CA ASN A 317 -11.18 -6.87 29.01
C ASN A 317 -10.26 -7.94 29.64
N LEU A 318 -9.43 -7.55 30.61
CA LEU A 318 -8.44 -8.44 31.23
C LEU A 318 -9.08 -9.62 31.98
N ASP A 319 -10.20 -9.40 32.67
CA ASP A 319 -10.89 -10.46 33.40
C ASP A 319 -11.56 -11.45 32.44
N GLU A 320 -12.06 -10.99 31.30
CA GLU A 320 -12.55 -11.87 30.23
C GLU A 320 -11.41 -12.72 29.64
N MET A 321 -10.22 -12.15 29.43
CA MET A 321 -9.05 -12.92 28.97
C MET A 321 -8.64 -13.99 29.99
N LYS A 322 -8.55 -13.63 31.26
CA LYS A 322 -8.21 -14.56 32.36
C LYS A 322 -9.23 -15.67 32.54
N GLY A 323 -10.51 -15.34 32.38
CA GLY A 323 -11.62 -16.29 32.48
C GLY A 323 -11.87 -17.11 31.23
N ASN A 324 -11.20 -16.82 30.11
CA ASN A 324 -11.35 -17.56 28.86
C ASN A 324 -10.55 -18.85 28.87
N ASP A 325 -10.90 -19.77 27.98
CA ASP A 325 -10.08 -20.94 27.68
C ASP A 325 -8.80 -20.49 26.94
N HIS A 326 -7.64 -20.91 27.45
CA HIS A 326 -6.34 -20.47 26.97
C HIS A 326 -5.28 -21.55 27.14
N ALA A 327 -4.21 -21.46 26.35
CA ALA A 327 -3.07 -22.37 26.44
C ALA A 327 -1.79 -21.54 26.55
N PHE A 328 -1.21 -21.53 27.75
CA PHE A 328 0.06 -20.88 28.04
C PHE A 328 1.14 -21.94 28.28
N GLY A 329 2.29 -21.80 27.63
CA GLY A 329 3.47 -22.64 27.86
C GLY A 329 4.62 -21.79 28.39
N PHE A 330 5.35 -22.30 29.38
CA PHE A 330 6.40 -21.56 30.10
C PHE A 330 7.42 -22.54 30.72
N GLY A 331 7.58 -23.72 30.11
CA GLY A 331 8.46 -24.77 30.61
C GLY A 331 9.85 -24.65 30.00
N GLU A 332 10.86 -25.28 30.59
CA GLU A 332 12.25 -25.22 30.08
C GLU A 332 12.47 -25.85 28.68
N GLY A 333 11.39 -26.41 28.11
CA GLY A 333 11.43 -27.11 26.84
C GLY A 333 12.10 -28.46 26.89
N GLY A 334 12.35 -28.98 25.70
CA GLY A 334 13.06 -30.24 25.48
C GLY A 334 13.13 -30.60 24.01
N ILE A 335 13.80 -31.71 23.72
CA ILE A 335 13.94 -32.21 22.35
C ILE A 335 12.58 -32.65 21.80
N ASN A 336 12.14 -31.99 20.73
CA ASN A 336 11.00 -32.35 19.93
C ASN A 336 11.45 -32.60 18.48
N ASN A 337 10.94 -33.67 17.85
CA ASN A 337 11.31 -34.05 16.49
C ASN A 337 10.27 -33.64 15.43
N ASP A 338 9.25 -32.89 15.83
CA ASP A 338 8.14 -32.47 14.96
C ASP A 338 8.49 -31.19 14.19
N VAL A 339 7.75 -30.97 13.11
CA VAL A 339 7.70 -29.67 12.41
C VAL A 339 6.39 -29.01 12.79
N TRP A 340 6.46 -27.82 13.40
CA TRP A 340 5.27 -27.10 13.79
C TRP A 340 4.88 -26.10 12.73
N LYS A 341 3.61 -26.16 12.34
CA LYS A 341 3.04 -25.28 11.32
C LYS A 341 1.91 -24.46 11.91
N MET A 342 1.69 -23.31 11.31
CA MET A 342 0.50 -22.50 11.54
C MET A 342 -0.42 -22.64 10.32
N ALA A 343 -1.71 -22.83 10.58
CA ALA A 343 -2.72 -22.72 9.56
C ALA A 343 -3.12 -21.27 9.34
N VAL A 344 -3.15 -20.86 8.07
CA VAL A 344 -3.58 -19.52 7.62
C VAL A 344 -4.89 -19.56 6.84
N GLU A 345 -5.50 -20.73 6.68
CA GLU A 345 -6.87 -20.90 6.21
C GLU A 345 -7.72 -21.44 7.36
N LEU A 346 -8.72 -20.65 7.78
CA LEU A 346 -9.61 -20.98 8.88
C LEU A 346 -10.89 -21.63 8.38
N ASN A 347 -11.35 -22.61 9.15
CA ASN A 347 -12.50 -23.46 8.90
C ASN A 347 -12.51 -24.14 7.52
N PRO A 348 -11.39 -24.69 7.06
CA PRO A 348 -11.37 -25.38 5.78
C PRO A 348 -12.20 -26.67 5.93
N ASP A 349 -13.00 -26.98 4.92
CA ASP A 349 -13.90 -28.16 4.86
C ASP A 349 -15.25 -28.07 5.59
N HIS A 350 -15.63 -26.88 6.06
CA HIS A 350 -17.01 -26.58 6.47
C HIS A 350 -17.76 -25.70 5.45
N LYS A 351 -18.92 -25.16 5.86
CA LYS A 351 -19.83 -24.34 5.02
C LYS A 351 -19.18 -23.06 4.46
N PHE A 352 -18.04 -22.63 5.00
CA PHE A 352 -17.33 -21.42 4.61
C PHE A 352 -15.84 -21.55 4.95
N LYS A 353 -14.99 -20.74 4.30
CA LYS A 353 -13.54 -20.68 4.53
C LYS A 353 -13.11 -19.23 4.74
N LYS A 354 -12.11 -18.98 5.58
CA LYS A 354 -11.43 -17.67 5.73
C LYS A 354 -9.94 -17.84 5.47
N ASP A 355 -9.53 -17.52 4.25
CA ASP A 355 -8.15 -17.65 3.80
C ASP A 355 -7.39 -16.34 4.02
N HIS A 356 -6.42 -16.38 4.94
CA HIS A 356 -5.53 -15.29 5.27
C HIS A 356 -4.16 -15.42 4.61
N SER A 357 -3.90 -16.43 3.75
CA SER A 357 -2.56 -16.64 3.16
C SER A 357 -2.06 -15.48 2.29
N SER A 358 -2.94 -14.54 1.93
CA SER A 358 -2.60 -13.31 1.20
C SER A 358 -2.47 -12.07 2.09
N HIS A 359 -2.67 -12.21 3.41
CA HIS A 359 -2.51 -11.12 4.35
C HIS A 359 -1.07 -10.57 4.30
N PRO A 360 -0.86 -9.25 4.39
CA PRO A 360 0.48 -8.66 4.24
C PRO A 360 1.55 -9.25 5.16
N ILE A 361 1.17 -9.72 6.37
CA ILE A 361 2.11 -10.33 7.31
C ILE A 361 2.71 -11.66 6.81
N TYR A 362 2.02 -12.36 5.89
CA TYR A 362 2.49 -13.63 5.32
C TYR A 362 3.16 -13.48 3.95
N LYS A 363 3.39 -12.24 3.49
CA LYS A 363 4.00 -11.98 2.19
C LYS A 363 5.41 -12.60 2.08
N GLY A 364 5.61 -13.43 1.07
CA GLY A 364 6.91 -14.05 0.78
C GLY A 364 7.23 -15.28 1.63
N LEU A 365 6.35 -15.67 2.55
CA LEU A 365 6.44 -16.97 3.23
C LEU A 365 5.97 -18.09 2.30
N GLU A 366 6.61 -19.25 2.40
CA GLU A 366 6.17 -20.44 1.67
C GLU A 366 4.88 -20.99 2.30
N VAL A 367 3.82 -21.02 1.49
CA VAL A 367 2.52 -21.56 1.90
C VAL A 367 2.33 -22.93 1.27
N GLU A 368 2.38 -23.96 2.10
CA GLU A 368 2.00 -25.32 1.71
C GLU A 368 0.48 -25.40 1.62
N THR A 369 -0.06 -25.83 0.48
CA THR A 369 -1.48 -26.13 0.34
C THR A 369 -1.69 -27.63 0.44
N THR A 370 -2.40 -28.08 1.46
CA THR A 370 -2.83 -29.47 1.64
C THR A 370 -4.28 -29.63 1.14
N PRO A 371 -4.82 -30.86 1.09
CA PRO A 371 -6.26 -31.05 0.82
C PRO A 371 -7.14 -30.33 1.85
N ASP A 372 -6.67 -30.25 3.09
CA ASP A 372 -7.46 -29.80 4.23
C ASP A 372 -7.22 -28.33 4.57
N THR A 373 -6.08 -27.70 4.26
CA THR A 373 -5.82 -26.29 4.64
C THR A 373 -4.57 -25.69 3.95
N LYS A 374 -4.24 -24.46 4.31
CA LYS A 374 -2.98 -23.79 3.98
C LYS A 374 -2.12 -23.62 5.22
N LEU A 375 -0.89 -24.10 5.17
CA LEU A 375 0.05 -24.17 6.27
C LEU A 375 1.33 -23.39 5.96
N ILE A 376 1.94 -22.84 7.00
CA ILE A 376 3.30 -22.27 6.95
C ILE A 376 4.10 -22.88 8.11
N ALA A 377 5.29 -23.42 7.82
CA ALA A 377 6.17 -23.97 8.85
C ALA A 377 6.97 -22.86 9.54
N PHE A 378 7.00 -22.87 10.88
CA PHE A 378 7.73 -21.88 11.67
C PHE A 378 8.78 -22.50 12.59
N LYS A 379 8.65 -23.79 12.91
CA LYS A 379 9.59 -24.49 13.78
C LYS A 379 9.86 -25.90 13.29
N GLY A 380 11.13 -26.29 13.30
CA GLY A 380 11.56 -27.64 12.93
C GLY A 380 12.00 -28.48 14.14
N PRO A 381 12.49 -29.70 13.89
CA PRO A 381 13.05 -30.56 14.93
C PRO A 381 14.18 -29.88 15.69
N GLY A 382 14.18 -29.94 17.02
CA GLY A 382 15.19 -29.34 17.89
C GLY A 382 14.76 -29.21 19.34
N TRP A 383 15.43 -28.36 20.12
CA TRP A 383 14.99 -28.02 21.48
C TRP A 383 13.89 -26.96 21.40
N THR A 384 12.70 -27.30 21.87
CA THR A 384 11.51 -26.44 21.76
C THR A 384 10.98 -26.11 23.14
N GLU A 385 10.72 -24.84 23.41
CA GLU A 385 10.21 -24.37 24.72
C GLU A 385 8.69 -24.37 24.80
N ASP A 386 8.02 -24.29 23.65
CA ASP A 386 6.56 -24.37 23.56
C ASP A 386 5.85 -23.20 24.25
N HIS A 387 6.45 -22.00 24.17
CA HIS A 387 5.98 -20.80 24.85
C HIS A 387 4.76 -20.14 24.16
N ASN A 388 3.67 -20.91 24.09
CA ASN A 388 2.39 -20.44 23.57
C ASN A 388 1.77 -19.40 24.51
N CYS A 389 1.01 -18.46 23.93
CA CYS A 389 0.13 -17.55 24.67
C CYS A 389 -1.17 -17.33 23.86
N LEU A 390 -2.07 -18.33 23.88
CA LEU A 390 -3.24 -18.39 22.99
C LEU A 390 -4.57 -18.32 23.73
N TYR A 391 -5.61 -17.85 23.04
CA TYR A 391 -6.99 -17.83 23.54
C TYR A 391 -7.92 -18.56 22.55
N PHE A 392 -8.83 -19.39 23.04
CA PHE A 392 -9.66 -20.23 22.16
C PHE A 392 -11.06 -19.68 21.93
N ASN A 393 -11.67 -19.06 22.94
CA ASN A 393 -13.12 -18.85 22.97
C ASN A 393 -13.54 -17.38 23.15
N LEU A 394 -12.61 -16.44 23.04
CA LEU A 394 -12.90 -14.99 23.20
C LEU A 394 -13.95 -14.48 22.18
N PRO A 395 -13.87 -14.81 20.88
CA PRO A 395 -14.92 -14.41 19.92
C PRO A 395 -16.31 -14.96 20.26
N SER A 396 -16.45 -16.20 20.73
CA SER A 396 -17.74 -16.72 21.22
C SER A 396 -18.27 -15.91 22.40
N LEU A 397 -17.39 -15.58 23.35
CA LEU A 397 -17.75 -14.85 24.57
C LEU A 397 -18.37 -13.50 24.21
N TRP A 398 -17.77 -12.76 23.27
CA TRP A 398 -18.25 -11.43 22.88
C TRP A 398 -19.47 -11.44 21.96
N THR A 399 -19.57 -12.44 21.09
CA THR A 399 -20.66 -12.50 20.09
C THR A 399 -21.89 -13.24 20.60
N GLY A 400 -21.71 -14.16 21.56
CA GLY A 400 -22.73 -15.13 21.96
C GLY A 400 -22.99 -16.22 20.90
N ILE A 401 -22.15 -16.31 19.87
CA ILE A 401 -22.31 -17.20 18.71
C ILE A 401 -21.23 -18.30 18.75
N GLY A 402 -21.58 -19.51 18.30
CA GLY A 402 -20.67 -20.64 18.29
C GLY A 402 -19.37 -20.40 17.51
N ASN A 403 -18.26 -20.92 18.03
CA ASN A 403 -16.88 -20.71 17.55
C ASN A 403 -16.52 -21.29 16.17
N GLN A 404 -17.46 -21.97 15.52
CA GLN A 404 -17.34 -22.54 14.18
C GLN A 404 -18.31 -21.88 13.19
N GLU A 405 -19.12 -20.91 13.63
CA GLU A 405 -20.11 -20.24 12.80
C GLU A 405 -19.51 -19.01 12.11
N GLU A 406 -19.84 -18.82 10.82
CA GLU A 406 -19.37 -17.66 10.06
C GLU A 406 -19.83 -16.36 10.70
N ALA A 407 -21.04 -16.34 11.27
CA ALA A 407 -21.60 -15.18 11.95
C ALA A 407 -20.74 -14.74 13.16
N CYS A 408 -20.11 -15.68 13.87
CA CYS A 408 -19.16 -15.36 14.95
C CYS A 408 -17.96 -14.61 14.39
N TYR A 409 -17.32 -15.13 13.35
CA TYR A 409 -16.18 -14.47 12.70
C TYR A 409 -16.57 -13.09 12.11
N THR A 410 -17.70 -13.00 11.42
CA THR A 410 -18.20 -11.75 10.84
C THR A 410 -18.44 -10.70 11.92
N GLN A 411 -19.07 -11.06 13.05
CA GLN A 411 -19.31 -10.12 14.13
C GLN A 411 -18.01 -9.74 14.87
N CYS A 412 -17.12 -10.69 15.10
CA CYS A 412 -15.79 -10.46 15.67
C CYS A 412 -15.01 -9.40 14.85
N THR A 413 -14.96 -9.57 13.54
CA THR A 413 -14.22 -8.66 12.64
C THR A 413 -14.93 -7.33 12.42
N GLN A 414 -16.24 -7.32 12.12
CA GLN A 414 -16.95 -6.09 11.74
C GLN A 414 -17.39 -5.23 12.93
N THR A 415 -17.67 -5.84 14.08
CA THR A 415 -18.08 -5.10 15.29
C THR A 415 -16.89 -4.85 16.18
N TYR A 416 -16.17 -5.90 16.57
CA TYR A 416 -15.09 -5.77 17.55
C TYR A 416 -13.75 -5.37 16.91
N GLY A 417 -13.63 -5.43 15.58
CA GLY A 417 -12.40 -5.11 14.88
C GLY A 417 -11.29 -6.11 15.15
N VAL A 418 -11.62 -7.33 15.60
CA VAL A 418 -10.65 -8.37 15.93
C VAL A 418 -10.67 -9.42 14.83
N TYR A 419 -9.49 -9.71 14.28
CA TYR A 419 -9.30 -10.63 13.16
C TYR A 419 -8.37 -11.75 13.61
N PRO A 420 -8.90 -12.97 13.80
CA PRO A 420 -8.10 -14.18 13.83
C PRO A 420 -7.47 -14.39 12.45
N LEU A 421 -6.14 -14.44 12.38
CA LEU A 421 -5.37 -14.50 11.13
C LEU A 421 -4.67 -15.85 10.92
N GLY A 422 -4.46 -16.61 12.00
CA GLY A 422 -3.94 -17.97 11.92
C GLY A 422 -4.20 -18.75 13.20
N THR A 423 -4.19 -20.08 13.07
CA THR A 423 -4.46 -21.06 14.13
C THR A 423 -3.40 -22.15 14.15
N TRP A 424 -3.42 -23.03 15.15
CA TRP A 424 -2.60 -24.24 15.08
C TRP A 424 -3.03 -25.11 13.90
N ASP A 425 -2.07 -25.77 13.27
CA ASP A 425 -2.27 -26.71 12.16
C ASP A 425 -3.18 -27.90 12.51
N SER A 426 -3.33 -28.22 13.80
CA SER A 426 -4.26 -29.23 14.33
C SER A 426 -5.62 -28.66 14.75
N GLN A 427 -5.84 -27.35 14.67
CA GLN A 427 -7.05 -26.66 15.12
C GLN A 427 -7.68 -25.78 14.04
N ILE A 428 -7.63 -26.23 12.79
CA ILE A 428 -8.06 -25.45 11.63
C ILE A 428 -9.58 -25.22 11.53
N TRP A 429 -10.40 -26.00 12.24
CA TRP A 429 -11.87 -25.93 12.19
C TRP A 429 -12.50 -24.81 13.03
N TRP A 430 -11.70 -24.03 13.78
CA TRP A 430 -12.18 -22.97 14.66
C TRP A 430 -11.79 -21.59 14.13
N VAL A 431 -12.77 -20.71 13.96
CA VAL A 431 -12.54 -19.33 13.46
C VAL A 431 -12.27 -18.32 14.56
N SER A 432 -12.20 -18.79 15.80
CA SER A 432 -12.19 -17.99 17.02
C SER A 432 -10.91 -18.13 17.83
N GLN A 433 -10.05 -19.09 17.47
CA GLN A 433 -8.77 -19.25 18.13
C GLN A 433 -7.85 -18.08 17.76
N MET A 434 -7.45 -17.33 18.77
CA MET A 434 -6.62 -16.14 18.66
C MET A 434 -5.17 -16.53 18.88
N ASN A 435 -4.59 -17.21 17.88
CA ASN A 435 -3.20 -17.65 17.92
C ASN A 435 -2.28 -16.59 17.30
N VAL A 436 -2.53 -16.28 16.03
CA VAL A 436 -2.09 -15.02 15.41
C VAL A 436 -3.33 -14.21 15.10
N TRP A 437 -3.40 -12.98 15.63
CA TRP A 437 -4.58 -12.16 15.51
C TRP A 437 -4.25 -10.67 15.58
N GLU A 438 -5.07 -9.86 14.95
CA GLU A 438 -4.99 -8.41 15.05
C GLU A 438 -6.26 -7.82 15.64
N ALA A 439 -6.12 -6.66 16.27
CA ALA A 439 -7.21 -5.84 16.75
C ALA A 439 -7.04 -4.42 16.20
N GLN A 440 -7.85 -4.12 15.18
CA GLN A 440 -8.05 -2.79 14.61
C GLN A 440 -9.05 -2.00 15.47
N GLN A 441 -9.49 -0.80 15.06
CA GLN A 441 -10.33 0.04 15.92
C GLN A 441 -11.66 -0.61 16.37
N GLY A 442 -12.40 -1.23 15.44
CA GLY A 442 -13.71 -1.81 15.72
C GLY A 442 -14.66 -0.82 16.41
N ASN A 443 -15.41 -1.31 17.40
CA ASN A 443 -16.33 -0.54 18.24
C ASN A 443 -15.65 0.07 19.48
N THR A 444 -14.33 0.30 19.43
CA THR A 444 -13.57 0.87 20.54
C THR A 444 -13.02 2.25 20.24
N GLU A 445 -12.52 2.92 21.27
CA GLU A 445 -11.79 4.20 21.14
C GLU A 445 -10.33 4.04 20.69
N PHE A 446 -9.84 2.80 20.57
CA PHE A 446 -8.46 2.51 20.21
C PHE A 446 -8.24 2.65 18.71
N LYS A 447 -7.76 3.80 18.24
CA LYS A 447 -7.50 4.00 16.80
C LYS A 447 -6.31 3.18 16.28
N GLY A 448 -5.38 2.86 17.17
CA GLY A 448 -4.19 2.07 16.85
C GLY A 448 -4.51 0.62 16.50
N THR A 449 -3.59 -0.04 15.79
CA THR A 449 -3.69 -1.48 15.53
C THR A 449 -2.76 -2.26 16.45
N LEU A 450 -3.28 -3.30 17.08
CA LEU A 450 -2.50 -4.25 17.86
C LEU A 450 -2.42 -5.56 17.07
N LEU A 451 -1.23 -6.11 16.90
CA LEU A 451 -1.00 -7.42 16.28
C LEU A 451 -0.33 -8.32 17.30
N CYS A 452 -0.93 -9.48 17.55
CA CYS A 452 -0.50 -10.46 18.53
C CYS A 452 -0.04 -11.74 17.83
N ILE A 453 1.20 -12.15 18.11
CA ILE A 453 1.77 -13.43 17.70
C ILE A 453 1.99 -14.27 18.96
N GLY A 454 0.98 -15.05 19.36
CA GLY A 454 1.06 -15.90 20.55
C GLY A 454 1.57 -17.31 20.28
N ASN A 455 1.80 -17.68 19.01
CA ASN A 455 2.16 -19.03 18.61
C ASN A 455 3.55 -19.42 19.14
N GLY A 456 3.62 -20.47 19.96
CA GLY A 456 4.90 -21.01 20.46
C GLY A 456 5.79 -21.59 19.34
N GLY A 457 5.26 -21.81 18.13
CA GLY A 457 6.06 -22.14 16.95
C GLY A 457 6.88 -20.95 16.40
N CYS A 458 6.58 -19.72 16.83
CA CYS A 458 7.21 -18.50 16.33
C CYS A 458 8.32 -17.99 17.28
N GLU A 459 9.18 -18.87 17.77
CA GLU A 459 10.36 -18.52 18.60
C GLU A 459 11.41 -17.78 17.75
N PHE A 460 11.87 -16.63 18.26
CA PHE A 460 12.98 -15.87 17.68
C PHE A 460 14.32 -16.57 17.83
N SER A 461 14.47 -17.43 18.84
CA SER A 461 15.61 -18.29 19.08
C SER A 461 15.12 -19.60 19.67
N MET A 462 15.37 -20.73 19.02
CA MET A 462 15.29 -22.00 19.75
C MET A 462 16.49 -22.10 20.69
N LYS A 463 16.54 -23.12 21.54
CA LYS A 463 17.77 -23.46 22.26
C LYS A 463 18.67 -24.37 21.42
N ASN A 464 19.97 -24.35 21.75
CA ASN A 464 20.91 -25.33 21.22
C ASN A 464 20.52 -26.75 21.66
N ALA A 465 21.08 -27.77 20.99
CA ALA A 465 20.77 -29.17 21.28
C ALA A 465 21.12 -29.61 22.73
N ASP A 466 21.98 -28.86 23.42
CA ASP A 466 22.32 -29.07 24.84
C ASP A 466 21.47 -28.25 25.81
N GLY A 467 20.43 -27.54 25.32
CA GLY A 467 19.55 -26.68 26.09
C GLY A 467 20.14 -25.30 26.40
N THR A 468 21.33 -24.97 25.89
CA THR A 468 21.91 -23.64 26.08
C THR A 468 21.29 -22.61 25.13
N PRO A 469 21.18 -21.32 25.53
CA PRO A 469 20.57 -20.28 24.69
C PRO A 469 21.37 -19.97 23.40
N ASP A 470 20.70 -19.60 22.30
CA ASP A 470 21.34 -19.12 21.03
C ASP A 470 21.02 -17.64 20.75
N LYS A 471 21.60 -16.75 21.55
CA LYS A 471 21.39 -15.30 21.41
C LYS A 471 22.13 -14.73 20.20
N SER A 472 21.42 -14.52 19.09
CA SER A 472 21.97 -13.85 17.91
C SER A 472 20.90 -13.19 17.05
N ALA A 473 21.29 -12.30 16.13
CA ALA A 473 20.36 -11.65 15.21
C ALA A 473 19.73 -12.64 14.20
N HIS A 474 20.37 -13.78 13.96
CA HIS A 474 19.90 -14.83 13.05
C HIS A 474 20.23 -16.21 13.62
N PRO A 475 19.49 -16.70 14.63
CA PRO A 475 19.72 -18.01 15.21
C PRO A 475 19.62 -19.12 14.16
N LYS A 476 20.40 -20.20 14.36
CA LYS A 476 20.56 -21.26 13.32
C LYS A 476 20.07 -22.63 13.75
N ASN A 477 19.57 -22.73 14.97
CA ASN A 477 19.04 -23.94 15.57
C ASN A 477 17.61 -24.29 15.13
N ASN A 478 16.93 -23.37 14.45
CA ASN A 478 15.67 -23.63 13.76
C ASN A 478 15.87 -23.58 12.23
N ILE A 479 15.52 -24.66 11.53
CA ILE A 479 15.58 -24.71 10.06
C ILE A 479 14.58 -23.77 9.37
N TYR A 480 13.57 -23.28 10.10
CA TYR A 480 12.56 -22.34 9.60
C TYR A 480 12.71 -20.94 10.19
N GLN A 481 13.88 -20.59 10.75
CA GLN A 481 14.08 -19.29 11.41
C GLN A 481 13.76 -18.10 10.49
N ASP A 482 14.13 -18.20 9.21
CA ASP A 482 13.85 -17.15 8.22
C ASP A 482 12.34 -16.85 8.09
N ASN A 483 11.46 -17.84 8.31
CA ASN A 483 10.02 -17.61 8.29
C ASN A 483 9.55 -16.78 9.49
N VAL A 484 10.12 -17.04 10.68
CA VAL A 484 9.83 -16.25 11.90
C VAL A 484 10.28 -14.81 11.72
N LEU A 485 11.53 -14.61 11.27
CA LEU A 485 12.09 -13.27 11.02
C LEU A 485 11.34 -12.53 9.91
N THR A 486 10.91 -13.24 8.86
CA THR A 486 10.10 -12.65 7.78
C THR A 486 8.70 -12.28 8.26
N LEU A 487 8.06 -13.10 9.10
CA LEU A 487 6.78 -12.76 9.73
C LEU A 487 6.91 -11.51 10.61
N ALA A 488 7.95 -11.42 11.43
CA ALA A 488 8.23 -10.24 12.25
C ALA A 488 8.44 -8.98 11.39
N LYS A 489 9.26 -9.08 10.33
CA LYS A 489 9.49 -7.99 9.37
C LYS A 489 8.19 -7.51 8.74
N ASN A 490 7.43 -8.43 8.17
CA ASN A 490 6.18 -8.09 7.51
C ASN A 490 5.15 -7.51 8.49
N SER A 491 5.12 -7.99 9.73
CA SER A 491 4.27 -7.47 10.80
C SER A 491 4.61 -6.01 11.13
N LEU A 492 5.89 -5.68 11.30
CA LEU A 492 6.35 -4.31 11.54
C LEU A 492 6.04 -3.40 10.34
N GLU A 493 6.34 -3.83 9.12
CA GLU A 493 6.05 -3.06 7.91
C GLU A 493 4.55 -2.83 7.73
N TYR A 494 3.74 -3.84 7.99
CA TYR A 494 2.29 -3.72 7.97
C TYR A 494 1.79 -2.69 8.99
N LEU A 495 2.23 -2.77 10.25
CA LEU A 495 1.82 -1.83 11.30
C LEU A 495 2.29 -0.39 11.03
N LYS A 496 3.43 -0.18 10.34
CA LYS A 496 3.84 1.17 9.91
C LYS A 496 2.79 1.85 9.02
N THR A 497 2.02 1.07 8.27
CA THR A 497 0.98 1.57 7.37
C THR A 497 -0.38 1.82 8.03
N ARG A 498 -0.59 1.44 9.30
CA ARG A 498 -1.92 1.38 9.93
C ARG A 498 -2.45 2.63 10.59
#